data_AF-A0A7S3JFT4-F1
#
_entry.id   AF-A0A7S3JFT4-F1
#
_cell.length_a   1.000
_cell.length_b   1.000
_cell.length_c   1.000
_cell.angle_alpha   90.00
_cell.angle_beta   90.00
_cell.angle_gamma   90.00
#
_symmetry.space_group_name_H-M   'P 1'
#
loop_
_entity.id
_entity.type
_entity.pdbx_description
1 polymer ?
#
loop_
_entity_poly.entity_id
_entity_poly.type
_entity_poly.pdbx_seq_one_letter_code
_entity_poly.pdbx_strand_id
1 'polypeptide(L)'
;LIRITEETEGWKEASKKDGYIVHTKKSDNGLNCVRGFGPIDFSAEKVVEFINREDSTEMYDDQYKEGKTVEDIGCGINLSVGYSRYKGTTFVSDRDFCLLSATFRDSQGRYIIIATSIVHPDCPEVKKC
;
A
#
# COMPACT_ATOMS: atom_id res chain seq x y z
N LEU A 1 -3.77 4.31 -12.57
CA LEU A 1 -3.15 3.40 -11.58
C LEU A 1 -3.03 1.95 -12.08
N ILE A 2 -4.09 1.29 -12.58
CA ILE A 2 -4.02 -0.11 -13.07
C ILE A 2 -2.96 -0.33 -14.16
N ARG A 3 -2.63 0.69 -14.95
CA ARG A 3 -1.56 0.61 -15.97
C ARG A 3 -0.19 0.20 -15.41
N ILE A 4 0.11 0.44 -14.13
CA ILE A 4 1.41 0.10 -13.51
C ILE A 4 1.62 -1.43 -13.43
N THR A 5 0.55 -2.21 -13.33
CA THR A 5 0.67 -3.68 -13.28
C THR A 5 0.92 -4.29 -14.67
N GLU A 6 0.63 -3.56 -15.74
CA GLU A 6 0.71 -4.04 -17.13
C GLU A 6 1.87 -3.40 -17.91
N GLU A 7 2.39 -2.26 -17.44
CA GLU A 7 3.52 -1.57 -18.03
C GLU A 7 4.82 -2.37 -17.87
N THR A 8 5.49 -2.65 -18.99
CA THR A 8 6.77 -3.37 -19.04
C THR A 8 7.96 -2.44 -19.27
N GLU A 9 7.74 -1.24 -19.80
CA GLU A 9 8.82 -0.32 -20.18
C GLU A 9 9.40 0.45 -18.97
N GLY A 10 10.72 0.69 -19.01
CA GLY A 10 11.43 1.52 -18.04
C GLY A 10 11.70 0.90 -16.66
N TRP A 11 11.05 -0.21 -16.32
CA TRP A 11 11.30 -0.95 -15.07
C TRP A 11 12.63 -1.68 -15.10
N LYS A 12 13.43 -1.54 -14.04
CA LYS A 12 14.72 -2.22 -13.86
C LYS A 12 14.70 -3.08 -12.61
N GLU A 13 15.29 -4.27 -12.66
CA GLU A 13 15.47 -5.11 -11.48
C GLU A 13 16.41 -4.42 -10.48
N ALA A 14 15.95 -4.30 -9.24
CA ALA A 14 16.68 -3.73 -8.12
C ALA A 14 17.13 -4.82 -7.13
N SER A 15 16.31 -5.85 -6.93
CA SER A 15 16.68 -7.01 -6.13
C SER A 15 15.85 -8.25 -6.50
N LYS A 16 16.41 -9.43 -6.20
CA LYS A 16 15.74 -10.72 -6.34
C LYS A 16 16.22 -11.67 -5.25
N LYS A 17 15.30 -12.23 -4.46
CA LYS A 17 15.60 -13.14 -3.35
C LYS A 17 14.40 -14.03 -3.04
N ASP A 18 14.62 -15.33 -2.84
CA ASP A 18 13.60 -16.30 -2.39
C ASP A 18 12.29 -16.27 -3.21
N GLY A 19 12.39 -16.07 -4.53
CA GLY A 19 11.22 -15.97 -5.43
C GLY A 19 10.55 -14.58 -5.47
N TYR A 20 10.96 -13.65 -4.62
CA TYR A 20 10.54 -12.25 -4.66
C TYR A 20 11.45 -11.44 -5.58
N ILE A 21 10.85 -10.56 -6.37
CA ILE A 21 11.53 -9.67 -7.32
C ILE A 21 11.07 -8.25 -7.09
N VAL A 22 12.01 -7.31 -6.93
CA VAL A 22 11.71 -5.88 -6.81
C VAL A 22 12.25 -5.16 -8.04
N HIS A 23 11.36 -4.43 -8.71
CA HIS A 23 11.70 -3.53 -9.80
C HIS A 23 11.58 -2.07 -9.35
N THR A 24 12.39 -1.19 -9.94
CA THR A 24 12.31 0.25 -9.73
C THR A 24 12.24 1.00 -11.06
N LYS A 25 11.57 2.15 -11.06
CA LYS A 25 11.49 3.09 -12.17
C LYS A 25 11.48 4.52 -11.61
N LYS A 26 11.91 5.49 -12.41
CA LYS A 26 11.66 6.91 -12.11
C LYS A 26 10.29 7.32 -12.67
N SER A 27 9.46 7.97 -11.87
CA SER A 27 8.28 8.67 -12.36
C SER A 27 8.69 9.92 -13.14
N ASP A 28 7.72 10.54 -13.82
CA ASP A 28 7.93 11.76 -14.62
C ASP A 28 8.49 12.93 -13.79
N ASN A 29 8.20 12.96 -12.48
CA ASN A 29 8.73 13.95 -11.54
C ASN A 29 10.03 13.50 -10.83
N GLY A 30 10.67 12.42 -11.28
CA GLY A 30 11.96 11.94 -10.77
C GLY A 30 11.91 11.16 -9.44
N LEU A 31 10.71 10.93 -8.88
CA LEU A 31 10.53 10.08 -7.71
C LEU A 31 10.73 8.60 -8.05
N ASN A 32 11.07 7.80 -7.04
CA ASN A 32 11.19 6.35 -7.21
C ASN A 32 9.81 5.71 -7.16
N CYS A 33 9.47 4.95 -8.19
CA CYS A 33 8.41 3.95 -8.17
C CYS A 33 9.02 2.58 -7.88
N VAL A 34 8.38 1.82 -7.01
CA VAL A 34 8.81 0.46 -6.62
C VAL A 34 7.69 -0.51 -6.97
N ARG A 35 8.03 -1.67 -7.52
CA ARG A 35 7.08 -2.74 -7.84
C ARG A 35 7.67 -4.07 -7.39
N GLY A 36 7.01 -4.71 -6.42
CA GLY A 36 7.37 -6.02 -5.92
C GLY A 36 6.49 -7.12 -6.51
N PHE A 37 7.07 -8.27 -6.79
CA PHE A 37 6.38 -9.50 -7.17
C PHE A 37 6.85 -10.63 -6.28
N GLY A 38 5.96 -11.53 -5.91
CA GLY A 38 6.33 -12.74 -5.19
C GLY A 38 5.15 -13.68 -5.02
N PRO A 39 5.42 -14.99 -4.88
CA PRO A 39 4.38 -15.95 -4.57
C PRO A 39 3.92 -15.80 -3.12
N ILE A 40 2.65 -16.08 -2.87
CA ILE A 40 2.08 -16.26 -1.54
C ILE A 40 1.32 -17.59 -1.56
N ASP A 41 1.60 -18.48 -0.62
CA ASP A 41 1.00 -19.83 -0.56
C ASP A 41 -0.40 -19.81 0.10
N PHE A 42 -1.25 -18.88 -0.35
CA PHE A 42 -2.62 -18.71 0.09
C PHE A 42 -3.48 -18.22 -1.07
N SER A 43 -4.79 -18.48 -1.03
CA SER A 43 -5.70 -17.91 -2.02
C SER A 43 -5.72 -16.39 -1.90
N ALA A 44 -5.86 -15.70 -3.04
CA ALA A 44 -5.92 -14.24 -3.07
C ALA A 44 -7.04 -13.68 -2.16
N GLU A 45 -8.17 -14.39 -2.07
CA GLU A 45 -9.28 -14.05 -1.18
C GLU A 45 -8.87 -14.02 0.29
N LYS A 46 -8.16 -15.05 0.78
CA LYS A 46 -7.66 -15.09 2.16
C LYS A 46 -6.63 -14.01 2.43
N VAL A 47 -5.75 -13.74 1.46
CA VAL A 47 -4.76 -12.66 1.59
C VAL A 47 -5.47 -11.31 1.72
N VAL A 48 -6.46 -11.04 0.87
CA VAL A 48 -7.22 -9.79 0.87
C VAL A 48 -8.08 -9.62 2.11
N GLU A 49 -8.73 -10.71 2.57
CA GLU A 49 -9.47 -10.72 3.84
C GLU A 49 -8.54 -10.40 5.02
N PHE A 50 -7.33 -10.97 5.03
CA PHE A 50 -6.35 -10.72 6.08
C PHE A 50 -5.87 -9.27 6.08
N ILE A 51 -5.35 -8.75 4.95
CA ILE A 51 -4.76 -7.39 4.88
C ILE A 51 -5.78 -6.26 5.02
N ASN A 52 -7.07 -6.50 4.72
CA ASN A 52 -8.11 -5.49 4.89
C ASN A 52 -8.57 -5.35 6.35
N ARG A 53 -8.12 -6.22 7.25
CA ARG A 53 -8.40 -6.06 8.67
C ARG A 53 -7.48 -4.99 9.26
N GLU A 54 -8.08 -4.03 9.92
CA GLU A 54 -7.39 -2.89 10.56
C GLU A 54 -6.30 -3.34 11.55
N ASP A 55 -6.51 -4.46 12.24
CA ASP A 55 -5.61 -5.03 13.25
C ASP A 55 -4.51 -5.93 12.69
N SER A 56 -4.52 -6.23 11.38
CA SER A 56 -3.61 -7.21 10.80
C SER A 56 -2.23 -6.65 10.49
N THR A 57 -2.11 -5.35 10.20
CA THR A 57 -0.85 -4.76 9.69
C THR A 57 0.31 -4.97 10.66
N GLU A 58 0.08 -4.83 11.97
CA GLU A 58 1.09 -5.07 13.00
C GLU A 58 1.60 -6.52 13.01
N MET A 59 0.79 -7.48 12.52
CA MET A 59 1.15 -8.90 12.51
C MET A 59 2.14 -9.27 11.40
N TYR A 60 2.26 -8.45 10.34
CA TYR A 60 3.08 -8.78 9.18
C TYR A 60 4.05 -7.68 8.72
N ASP A 61 3.93 -6.46 9.25
CA ASP A 61 4.81 -5.35 8.91
C ASP A 61 5.53 -4.82 10.17
N ASP A 62 6.80 -5.19 10.33
CA ASP A 62 7.64 -4.75 11.45
C ASP A 62 7.78 -3.22 11.55
N GLN A 63 7.63 -2.52 10.43
CA GLN A 63 7.70 -1.06 10.37
C GLN A 63 6.39 -0.42 10.82
N TYR A 64 5.27 -1.14 10.87
CA TYR A 64 4.01 -0.59 11.35
C TYR A 64 4.11 -0.20 12.84
N LYS A 65 3.51 0.93 13.19
CA LYS A 65 3.44 1.44 14.56
C LYS A 65 2.02 1.51 15.08
N GLU A 66 1.12 2.13 14.32
CA GLU A 66 -0.28 2.31 14.68
C GLU A 66 -1.08 2.72 13.45
N GLY A 67 -2.40 2.61 13.52
CA GLY A 67 -3.28 3.07 12.47
C GLY A 67 -4.74 2.95 12.91
N LYS A 68 -5.61 3.57 12.12
CA LYS A 68 -7.05 3.50 12.35
C LYS A 68 -7.83 3.73 11.06
N THR A 69 -9.04 3.19 10.98
CA THR A 69 -10.04 3.63 10.00
C THR A 69 -10.54 5.02 10.42
N VAL A 70 -10.44 5.99 9.51
CA VAL A 70 -10.85 7.39 9.73
C VAL A 70 -12.28 7.59 9.26
N GLU A 71 -12.59 7.10 8.07
CA GLU A 71 -13.91 7.19 7.46
C GLU A 71 -14.16 5.94 6.61
N ASP A 72 -15.31 5.28 6.81
CA ASP A 72 -15.81 4.27 5.89
C ASP A 72 -16.85 4.94 4.98
N ILE A 73 -16.52 5.07 3.70
CA ILE A 73 -17.30 5.84 2.72
C ILE A 73 -18.35 4.98 2.03
N GLY A 74 -18.30 3.64 2.19
CA GLY A 74 -19.03 2.62 1.42
C GLY A 74 -20.22 3.10 0.57
N CYS A 75 -20.27 2.78 -0.74
CA CYS A 75 -20.86 1.50 -1.16
C CYS A 75 -20.45 1.06 -2.60
N GLY A 76 -20.33 -0.25 -2.81
CA GLY A 76 -20.07 -0.93 -4.09
C GLY A 76 -18.63 -1.41 -4.28
N ILE A 77 -17.67 -0.59 -3.84
CA ILE A 77 -16.25 -0.91 -3.67
C ILE A 77 -15.91 -0.65 -2.20
N ASN A 78 -15.03 -1.46 -1.59
CA ASN A 78 -14.60 -1.22 -0.20
C ASN A 78 -13.73 0.04 -0.20
N LEU A 79 -14.35 1.20 0.00
CA LEU A 79 -13.76 2.53 -0.08
C LEU A 79 -13.69 3.13 1.32
N SER A 80 -12.48 3.39 1.80
CA SER A 80 -12.26 3.95 3.13
C SER A 80 -11.07 4.90 3.17
N VAL A 81 -11.10 5.80 4.15
CA VAL A 81 -9.95 6.61 4.55
C VAL A 81 -9.31 5.96 5.75
N GLY A 82 -8.01 5.66 5.66
CA GLY A 82 -7.21 5.11 6.74
C GLY A 82 -6.07 6.05 7.15
N TYR A 83 -5.83 6.14 8.45
CA TYR A 83 -4.61 6.71 9.01
C TYR A 83 -3.64 5.59 9.38
N SER A 84 -2.36 5.74 9.07
CA SER A 84 -1.33 4.79 9.49
C SER A 84 -0.02 5.50 9.79
N ARG A 85 0.74 4.98 10.75
CA ARG A 85 2.07 5.46 11.12
C ARG A 85 3.06 4.30 11.12
N TYR A 86 4.23 4.56 10.57
CA TYR A 86 5.31 3.59 10.41
C TYR A 86 6.58 4.13 11.07
N LYS A 87 7.29 3.25 11.78
CA LYS A 87 8.59 3.45 12.41
C LYS A 87 9.64 3.82 11.37
N GLY A 88 10.50 4.77 11.71
CA GLY A 88 11.67 5.09 10.91
C GLY A 88 12.66 3.94 10.88
N THR A 89 13.51 3.91 9.86
CA THR A 89 14.69 3.05 9.82
C THR A 89 15.94 3.92 9.96
N THR A 90 17.14 3.31 10.05
CA THR A 90 18.38 4.07 10.18
C THR A 90 18.50 5.12 9.06
N PHE A 91 18.62 6.40 9.45
CA PHE A 91 18.62 7.60 8.59
C PHE A 91 17.29 8.03 7.97
N VAL A 92 16.17 7.37 8.30
CA VAL A 92 14.83 7.72 7.82
C VAL A 92 13.92 7.95 9.02
N SER A 93 13.36 9.15 9.17
CA SER A 93 12.42 9.46 10.25
C SER A 93 11.08 8.74 10.06
N ASP A 94 10.39 8.44 11.16
CA ASP A 94 9.05 7.82 11.06
C ASP A 94 8.07 8.74 10.31
N ARG A 95 7.11 8.12 9.63
CA ARG A 95 6.13 8.78 8.77
C ARG A 95 4.73 8.33 9.15
N ASP A 96 3.76 9.20 8.89
CA ASP A 96 2.36 8.84 8.83
C ASP A 96 1.77 9.15 7.46
N PHE A 97 0.66 8.48 7.18
CA PHE A 97 -0.08 8.58 5.93
C PHE A 97 -1.57 8.64 6.21
N CYS A 98 -2.26 9.53 5.51
CA CYS A 98 -3.71 9.52 5.37
C CYS A 98 -4.04 9.06 3.95
N LEU A 99 -4.60 7.86 3.82
CA LEU A 99 -4.79 7.20 2.53
C LEU A 99 -6.27 6.96 2.26
N LEU A 100 -6.75 7.42 1.10
CA LEU A 100 -8.01 6.93 0.53
C LEU A 100 -7.69 5.63 -0.21
N SER A 101 -8.34 4.55 0.20
CA SER A 101 -8.11 3.21 -0.33
C SER A 101 -9.38 2.61 -0.91
N ALA A 102 -9.26 1.91 -2.03
CA ALA A 102 -10.35 1.16 -2.66
C ALA A 102 -9.90 -0.28 -2.92
N THR A 103 -10.72 -1.24 -2.48
CA THR A 103 -10.57 -2.66 -2.84
C THR A 103 -11.71 -3.12 -3.74
N PHE A 104 -11.36 -3.73 -4.87
CA PHE A 104 -12.33 -4.28 -5.82
C PHE A 104 -11.74 -5.48 -6.57
N ARG A 105 -12.60 -6.24 -7.27
CA ARG A 105 -12.18 -7.25 -8.24
C ARG A 105 -12.27 -6.68 -9.65
N ASP A 106 -11.27 -6.90 -10.48
CA ASP A 106 -11.31 -6.49 -11.88
C ASP A 106 -12.05 -7.52 -12.76
N SER A 107 -12.13 -7.25 -14.07
CA SER A 107 -12.81 -8.14 -15.04
C SER A 107 -12.14 -9.50 -15.23
N GLN A 108 -10.90 -9.66 -14.79
CA GLN A 108 -10.15 -10.92 -14.81
C GLN A 108 -10.26 -11.68 -13.48
N GLY A 109 -11.01 -11.15 -12.50
CA GLY A 109 -11.15 -11.74 -11.17
C GLY A 109 -9.96 -11.49 -10.25
N ARG A 110 -9.02 -10.61 -10.63
CA ARG A 110 -7.90 -10.21 -9.77
C ARG A 110 -8.43 -9.27 -8.68
N TYR A 111 -7.99 -9.48 -7.45
CA TYR A 111 -8.19 -8.50 -6.41
C TYR A 111 -7.20 -7.34 -6.57
N ILE A 112 -7.72 -6.13 -6.58
CA ILE A 112 -6.96 -4.90 -6.72
C ILE A 112 -7.23 -4.03 -5.51
N ILE A 113 -6.16 -3.65 -4.81
CA ILE A 113 -6.17 -2.64 -3.75
C ILE A 113 -5.38 -1.46 -4.28
N ILE A 114 -6.01 -0.30 -4.36
CA ILE A 114 -5.36 0.95 -4.71
C ILE A 114 -5.52 1.93 -3.57
N ALA A 115 -4.47 2.70 -3.31
CA ALA A 115 -4.49 3.75 -2.31
C ALA A 115 -3.82 5.01 -2.87
N THR A 116 -4.27 6.16 -2.41
CA THR A 116 -3.62 7.45 -2.68
C THR A 116 -3.66 8.31 -1.42
N SER A 117 -2.61 9.12 -1.23
CA SER A 117 -2.60 10.13 -0.18
C SER A 117 -3.69 11.17 -0.41
N ILE A 118 -4.39 11.53 0.66
CA ILE A 118 -5.37 12.62 0.67
C ILE A 118 -5.14 13.51 1.90
N VAL A 119 -5.70 14.72 1.85
CA VAL A 119 -5.84 15.58 3.03
C VAL A 119 -7.22 15.32 3.62
N HIS A 120 -7.28 15.01 4.91
CA HIS A 120 -8.53 14.77 5.63
C HIS A 120 -8.58 15.61 6.92
N PRO A 121 -9.69 16.30 7.24
CA PRO A 121 -9.78 17.15 8.44
C PRO A 121 -9.43 16.43 9.75
N ASP A 122 -9.79 15.15 9.87
CA ASP A 122 -9.52 14.32 11.06
C ASP A 122 -8.11 13.69 11.07
N CYS A 123 -7.28 13.99 10.07
CA CYS A 123 -5.88 13.59 9.96
C CYS A 123 -4.97 14.79 9.64
N PRO A 124 -4.94 15.82 10.51
CA PRO A 124 -4.10 16.98 10.27
C PRO A 124 -2.62 16.63 10.36
N GLU A 125 -1.78 17.34 9.60
CA GLU A 125 -0.34 17.23 9.73
C GLU A 125 0.10 17.64 11.14
N VAL A 126 0.77 16.72 11.84
CA VAL A 126 1.40 17.01 13.12
C VAL A 126 2.88 17.26 12.90
N LYS A 127 3.37 18.43 13.33
CA LYS A 127 4.82 18.62 13.43
C LYS A 127 5.35 17.62 14.46
N LYS A 128 6.26 16.74 14.05
CA LYS A 128 7.07 16.01 15.02
C LYS A 128 7.96 17.00 15.77
N CYS A 129 7.96 16.89 17.10
CA CYS A 129 9.02 17.41 17.95
C CYS A 129 10.35 16.72 17.61
#